data_AF-A0AAX0S6H0-F1
#
_entry.id   AF-A0AAX0S6H0-F1
#
_cell.length_a   1.000
_cell.length_b   1.000
_cell.length_c   1.000
_cell.angle_alpha   90.00
_cell.angle_beta   90.00
_cell.angle_gamma   90.00
#
_symmetry.space_group_name_H-M   'P 1'
#
loop_
_entity.id
_entity.type
_entity.pdbx_description
1 polymer ?
#
loop_
_entity_poly.entity_id
_entity_poly.type
_entity_poly.pdbx_seq_one_letter_code
_entity_poly.pdbx_strand_id
1 'polypeptide(L)'
;MKSRLLTTGKFILLFMLIMGCSHKQGGDVKETPPLKALLIYQDRDFAKRENVPITAELRLSEDKSRKVKVRIEASGVIQVQGKTSYKYELAPNEVAKIPFHLNVKGHDTGMLRVKVDVYDNNNQHLYGNYPTRFVLSTPEEVLVGTQGYDQLRLQHLEHLLKRGKINQEQYEKEKKKIKSGVTDK
;
A
#
# COMPACT_ATOMS: atom_id res chain seq x y z
N MET A 1 18.04 20.92 -74.13
CA MET A 1 18.55 19.75 -74.89
C MET A 1 18.50 18.51 -74.01
N LYS A 2 18.06 17.39 -74.60
CA LYS A 2 18.08 15.99 -74.11
C LYS A 2 17.08 15.58 -73.02
N SER A 3 15.91 15.22 -73.53
CA SER A 3 15.03 14.14 -73.10
C SER A 3 15.68 12.74 -73.22
N ARG A 4 15.26 11.79 -72.37
CA ARG A 4 15.10 10.33 -72.57
C ARG A 4 14.50 9.73 -71.26
N LEU A 5 13.25 9.25 -71.21
CA LEU A 5 12.62 8.00 -71.69
C LEU A 5 12.81 6.76 -70.79
N LEU A 6 11.74 5.96 -70.74
CA LEU A 6 11.54 4.57 -70.25
C LEU A 6 10.93 4.45 -68.83
N THR A 7 9.63 4.23 -68.62
CA THR A 7 8.70 3.09 -68.90
C THR A 7 9.08 1.72 -68.32
N THR A 8 8.04 1.11 -67.71
CA THR A 8 7.76 -0.31 -67.43
C THR A 8 8.15 -0.87 -66.07
N GLY A 9 7.20 -1.60 -65.45
CA GLY A 9 7.48 -2.48 -64.31
C GLY A 9 6.30 -2.78 -63.39
N LYS A 10 5.24 -3.44 -63.90
CA LYS A 10 4.29 -4.20 -63.06
C LYS A 10 5.05 -5.33 -62.36
N PHE A 11 5.02 -5.39 -61.04
CA PHE A 11 5.34 -6.60 -60.28
C PHE A 11 4.19 -6.92 -59.35
N ILE A 12 3.48 -7.99 -59.69
CA ILE A 12 2.60 -8.75 -58.81
C ILE A 12 3.53 -9.69 -58.05
N LEU A 13 3.55 -9.61 -56.71
CA LEU A 13 4.05 -10.71 -55.88
C LEU A 13 2.96 -11.09 -54.87
N LEU A 14 2.33 -12.22 -55.19
CA LEU A 14 1.48 -13.02 -54.35
C LEU A 14 2.37 -13.75 -53.34
N PHE A 15 2.15 -13.57 -52.03
CA PHE A 15 2.65 -14.52 -51.03
C PHE A 15 1.55 -14.93 -50.06
N MET A 16 1.50 -16.25 -49.89
CA MET A 16 0.50 -17.07 -49.22
C MET A 16 0.37 -16.80 -47.72
N LEU A 17 -0.85 -17.05 -47.25
CA LEU A 17 -1.21 -17.51 -45.92
C LEU A 17 -0.09 -18.33 -45.23
N ILE A 18 0.27 -17.90 -44.03
CA ILE A 18 0.63 -18.81 -42.93
C ILE A 18 -0.40 -18.57 -41.83
N MET A 19 -1.35 -19.50 -41.71
CA MET A 19 -2.19 -19.66 -40.53
C MET A 19 -1.44 -20.48 -39.47
N GLY A 20 -1.67 -20.12 -38.20
CA GLY A 20 -1.48 -20.99 -37.03
C GLY A 20 -0.07 -20.92 -36.41
N CYS A 21 0.13 -20.66 -35.13
CA CYS A 21 -0.76 -20.55 -33.98
C CYS A 21 -0.16 -19.49 -33.07
N SER A 22 -0.86 -18.38 -32.84
CA SER A 22 -0.48 -17.46 -31.78
C SER A 22 -0.92 -18.09 -30.46
N HIS A 23 0.03 -18.69 -29.75
CA HIS A 23 -0.13 -19.10 -28.37
C HIS A 23 -0.55 -17.87 -27.56
N LYS A 24 -1.86 -17.75 -27.25
CA LYS A 24 -2.34 -16.93 -26.16
C LYS A 24 -1.84 -17.56 -24.87
N GLN A 25 -0.62 -17.24 -24.46
CA GLN A 25 -0.23 -17.35 -23.07
C GLN A 25 -0.89 -16.19 -22.33
N GLY A 26 -2.19 -16.36 -22.05
CA GLY A 26 -2.93 -15.57 -21.07
C GLY A 26 -2.44 -15.98 -19.68
N GLY A 27 -1.21 -15.59 -19.34
CA GLY A 27 -0.87 -15.35 -17.97
C GLY A 27 -1.60 -14.08 -17.58
N ASP A 28 -2.60 -14.20 -16.70
CA ASP A 28 -3.26 -13.07 -16.07
C ASP A 28 -2.20 -12.34 -15.23
N VAL A 29 -1.38 -11.52 -15.88
CA VAL A 29 -0.50 -10.57 -15.20
C VAL A 29 -1.47 -9.61 -14.55
N LYS A 30 -1.73 -9.81 -13.24
CA LYS A 30 -2.47 -8.84 -12.44
C LYS A 30 -1.73 -7.52 -12.58
N GLU A 31 -2.22 -6.66 -13.46
CA GLU A 31 -1.67 -5.33 -13.65
C GLU A 31 -1.74 -4.65 -12.28
N THR A 32 -0.56 -4.34 -11.75
CA THR A 32 -0.48 -3.61 -10.48
C THR A 32 -1.29 -2.33 -10.66
N PRO A 33 -2.20 -1.99 -9.74
CA PRO A 33 -2.97 -0.77 -9.85
C PRO A 33 -2.04 0.42 -10.14
N PRO A 34 -2.42 1.31 -11.07
CA PRO A 34 -1.52 2.36 -11.55
C PRO A 34 -1.11 3.35 -10.46
N LEU A 35 -1.87 3.40 -9.36
CA LEU A 35 -1.55 4.15 -8.17
C LEU A 35 -0.90 3.25 -7.12
N LYS A 36 0.26 3.68 -6.64
CA LYS A 36 0.88 3.15 -5.41
C LYS A 36 0.73 4.17 -4.29
N ALA A 37 0.25 3.71 -3.14
CA ALA A 37 0.22 4.50 -1.91
C ALA A 37 1.00 3.78 -0.81
N LEU A 38 1.89 4.51 -0.13
CA LEU A 38 2.75 3.97 0.92
C LEU A 38 2.67 4.85 2.16
N LEU A 39 2.82 4.23 3.32
CA LEU A 39 2.97 4.91 4.60
C LEU A 39 4.44 4.85 5.00
N ILE A 40 5.06 6.03 5.08
CA ILE A 40 6.46 6.23 5.45
C ILE A 40 6.51 6.76 6.88
N TYR A 41 7.26 6.09 7.73
CA TYR A 41 7.50 6.44 9.13
C TYR A 41 8.79 5.79 9.61
N GLN A 42 9.24 6.18 10.80
CA GLN A 42 10.35 5.54 11.50
C GLN A 42 9.83 4.90 12.78
N ASP A 43 10.14 3.61 13.00
CA ASP A 43 9.66 2.87 14.18
C ASP A 43 10.03 3.56 15.49
N ARG A 44 11.21 4.18 15.56
CA ARG A 44 11.68 4.92 16.73
C ARG A 44 10.79 6.08 17.15
N ASP A 45 10.03 6.67 16.22
CA ASP A 45 9.15 7.78 16.56
C ASP A 45 7.91 7.32 17.32
N PHE A 46 7.48 6.06 17.14
CA PHE A 46 6.36 5.48 17.89
C PHE A 46 6.68 5.28 19.37
N ALA A 47 7.96 5.21 19.75
CA ALA A 47 8.38 5.15 21.15
C ALA A 47 7.96 6.41 21.93
N LYS A 48 7.85 7.57 21.26
CA LYS A 48 7.42 8.83 21.87
C LYS A 48 5.93 8.88 22.13
N ARG A 49 5.13 8.06 21.43
CA ARG A 49 3.66 7.99 21.47
C ARG A 49 2.93 9.26 21.05
N GLU A 50 3.53 10.43 21.17
CA GLU A 50 2.93 11.72 20.84
C GLU A 50 3.59 12.33 19.61
N ASN A 51 2.77 13.02 18.82
CA ASN A 51 3.18 13.77 17.63
C ASN A 51 4.07 12.95 16.68
N VAL A 52 3.71 11.68 16.47
CA VAL A 52 4.46 10.75 15.62
C VAL A 52 4.29 11.20 14.16
N PRO A 53 5.38 11.59 13.46
CA PRO A 53 5.30 12.08 12.09
C PRO A 53 5.13 10.91 11.12
N ILE A 54 4.12 11.00 10.27
CA ILE A 54 3.84 10.04 9.20
C ILE A 54 3.73 10.78 7.87
N THR A 55 4.19 10.16 6.79
CA THR A 55 3.95 10.65 5.43
C THR A 55 3.24 9.59 4.61
N ALA A 56 2.09 9.94 4.03
CA ALA A 56 1.51 9.15 2.95
C ALA A 56 2.14 9.60 1.62
N GLU A 57 2.86 8.70 0.96
CA GLU A 57 3.44 8.94 -0.36
C GLU A 57 2.56 8.27 -1.42
N LEU A 58 2.13 9.05 -2.40
CA LEU A 58 1.28 8.63 -3.50
C LEU A 58 2.04 8.79 -4.81
N ARG A 59 2.03 7.75 -5.64
CA ARG A 59 2.65 7.77 -6.96
C ARG A 59 1.69 7.23 -7.99
N LEU A 60 1.41 8.03 -9.01
CA LEU A 60 0.62 7.63 -10.18
C LEU A 60 1.55 7.25 -11.32
N SER A 61 1.45 6.01 -11.81
CA SER A 61 2.26 5.46 -12.91
C SER A 61 1.49 5.42 -14.23
N GLU A 62 0.43 6.22 -14.38
CA GLU A 62 -0.30 6.38 -15.64
C GLU A 62 0.23 7.54 -16.49
N ASP A 63 -0.18 7.55 -17.76
CA ASP A 63 0.07 8.58 -18.76
C ASP A 63 -0.89 9.79 -18.67
N LYS A 64 -1.90 9.73 -17.81
CA LYS A 64 -2.93 10.78 -17.64
C LYS A 64 -3.03 11.27 -16.21
N SER A 65 -3.33 12.55 -16.06
CA SER A 65 -3.68 13.12 -14.77
C SER A 65 -4.97 12.51 -14.21
N ARG A 66 -5.05 12.39 -12.89
CA ARG A 66 -6.22 11.84 -12.21
C ARG A 66 -6.63 12.65 -11.01
N LYS A 67 -7.94 12.68 -10.74
CA LYS A 67 -8.48 13.21 -9.49
C LYS A 67 -8.28 12.17 -8.39
N VAL A 68 -7.66 12.56 -7.30
CA VAL A 68 -7.36 11.67 -6.16
C VAL A 68 -8.00 12.22 -4.90
N LYS A 69 -8.74 11.38 -4.18
CA LYS A 69 -9.25 11.68 -2.84
C LYS A 69 -8.52 10.82 -1.82
N VAL A 70 -7.97 11.47 -0.81
CA VAL A 70 -7.25 10.80 0.28
C VAL A 70 -8.05 10.99 1.56
N ARG A 71 -8.26 9.91 2.30
CA ARG A 71 -8.87 9.92 3.64
C ARG A 71 -8.00 9.14 4.60
N ILE A 72 -7.61 9.75 5.70
CA ILE A 72 -6.86 9.14 6.79
C ILE A 72 -7.87 8.67 7.82
N GLU A 73 -7.92 7.37 8.04
CA GLU A 73 -8.78 6.72 9.01
C GLU A 73 -7.92 6.08 10.10
N ALA A 74 -8.34 6.24 11.35
CA ALA A 74 -7.69 5.62 12.48
C ALA A 74 -8.72 5.04 13.46
N SER A 75 -8.33 3.99 14.17
CA SER A 75 -9.15 3.35 15.20
C SER A 75 -8.30 2.83 16.37
N GLY A 76 -8.96 2.52 17.48
CA GLY A 76 -8.31 2.02 18.69
C GLY A 76 -7.44 3.10 19.34
N VAL A 77 -6.21 2.73 19.71
CA VAL A 77 -5.27 3.65 20.38
C VAL A 77 -4.75 4.79 19.50
N ILE A 78 -5.02 4.79 18.19
CA ILE A 78 -4.48 5.79 17.26
C ILE A 78 -5.43 6.99 17.12
N GLN A 79 -4.89 8.18 17.35
CA GLN A 79 -5.57 9.45 17.09
C GLN A 79 -4.78 10.27 16.06
N VAL A 80 -5.38 10.54 14.90
CA VAL A 80 -4.78 11.42 13.87
C VAL A 80 -5.01 12.87 14.25
N GLN A 81 -3.98 13.70 14.07
CA GLN A 81 -4.04 15.14 14.34
C GLN A 81 -4.27 15.93 13.05
N GLY A 82 -5.13 16.94 13.14
CA GLY A 82 -5.38 17.89 12.05
C GLY A 82 -6.28 17.35 10.95
N LYS A 83 -5.97 17.73 9.70
CA LYS A 83 -6.79 17.43 8.52
C LYS A 83 -6.68 15.95 8.13
N THR A 84 -7.81 15.29 7.89
CA THR A 84 -7.84 13.86 7.55
C THR A 84 -8.33 13.58 6.13
N SER A 85 -8.87 14.57 5.41
CA SER A 85 -9.34 14.39 4.04
C SER A 85 -8.71 15.41 3.10
N TYR A 86 -8.24 14.93 1.96
CA TYR A 86 -7.58 15.73 0.94
C TYR A 86 -8.09 15.37 -0.44
N LYS A 87 -8.01 16.32 -1.37
CA LYS A 87 -8.37 16.16 -2.78
C LYS A 87 -7.28 16.82 -3.61
N TYR A 88 -6.85 16.13 -4.67
CA TYR A 88 -5.79 16.57 -5.56
C TYR A 88 -6.13 16.18 -6.99
N GLU A 89 -5.47 16.85 -7.93
CA GLU A 89 -5.22 16.30 -9.25
C GLU A 89 -3.74 15.90 -9.28
N LEU A 90 -3.45 14.65 -9.61
CA LEU A 90 -2.10 14.09 -9.63
C LEU A 90 -1.70 13.85 -11.07
N ALA A 91 -0.61 14.48 -11.51
CA ALA A 91 -0.10 14.34 -12.86
C ALA A 91 0.62 12.99 -13.07
N PRO A 92 0.81 12.57 -14.33
CA PRO A 92 1.63 11.41 -14.68
C PRO A 92 2.99 11.43 -14.00
N ASN A 93 3.37 10.34 -13.33
CA ASN A 93 4.65 10.16 -12.62
C ASN A 93 4.90 11.15 -11.47
N GLU A 94 3.94 11.98 -11.11
CA GLU A 94 4.04 12.87 -9.96
C GLU A 94 4.00 12.06 -8.66
N VAL A 95 4.77 12.54 -7.67
CA VAL A 95 4.80 11.99 -6.32
C VAL A 95 4.22 13.02 -5.36
N ALA A 96 3.01 12.75 -4.86
CA ALA A 96 2.41 13.56 -3.81
C ALA A 96 2.81 13.03 -2.43
N LYS A 97 3.24 13.92 -1.54
CA LYS A 97 3.59 13.61 -0.15
C LYS A 97 2.65 14.34 0.79
N ILE A 98 1.94 13.59 1.61
CA ILE A 98 0.93 14.12 2.53
C ILE A 98 1.43 13.88 3.96
N PRO A 99 2.03 14.89 4.61
CA PRO A 99 2.47 14.76 5.99
C PRO A 99 1.26 14.88 6.94
N PHE A 100 1.27 14.08 7.99
CA PHE A 100 0.34 14.18 9.11
C PHE A 100 1.00 13.64 10.38
N HIS A 101 0.39 13.94 11.52
CA HIS A 101 0.86 13.47 12.82
C HIS A 101 -0.20 12.61 13.48
N LEU A 102 0.23 11.69 14.34
CA LEU A 102 -0.66 10.89 15.17
C LEU A 102 -0.17 10.84 16.62
N ASN A 103 -1.12 10.54 17.51
CA ASN A 103 -0.87 10.16 18.89
C ASN A 103 -1.31 8.70 19.10
N VAL A 104 -0.58 7.98 19.96
CA VAL A 104 -0.88 6.64 20.45
C VAL A 104 -1.29 6.77 21.91
N LYS A 105 -2.58 6.57 22.20
CA LYS A 105 -3.18 6.78 23.53
C LYS A 105 -3.58 5.45 24.16
N GLY A 106 -3.07 5.19 25.36
CA GLY A 106 -3.36 3.97 26.12
C GLY A 106 -2.51 2.76 25.71
N HIS A 107 -2.95 1.58 26.13
CA HIS A 107 -2.26 0.30 25.95
C HIS A 107 -3.24 -0.72 25.37
N ASP A 108 -3.40 -0.69 24.05
CA ASP A 108 -4.23 -1.60 23.29
C ASP A 108 -3.81 -1.56 21.81
N THR A 109 -4.60 -2.18 20.97
CA THR A 109 -4.48 -2.25 19.53
C THR A 109 -5.03 -0.99 18.86
N GLY A 110 -4.51 -0.69 17.67
CA GLY A 110 -4.98 0.40 16.84
C GLY A 110 -4.71 0.15 15.36
N MET A 111 -5.45 0.83 14.50
CA MET A 111 -5.27 0.73 13.06
C MET A 111 -5.11 2.13 12.50
N LEU A 112 -4.19 2.30 11.57
CA LEU A 112 -4.06 3.46 10.70
C LEU A 112 -4.27 2.98 9.27
N ARG A 113 -5.22 3.59 8.56
CA ARG A 113 -5.49 3.30 7.15
C ARG A 113 -5.56 4.60 6.38
N VAL A 114 -4.81 4.71 5.29
CA VAL A 114 -4.96 5.82 4.35
C VAL A 114 -5.72 5.31 3.14
N LYS A 115 -6.97 5.72 2.99
CA LYS A 115 -7.78 5.41 1.82
C LYS A 115 -7.46 6.38 0.69
N VAL A 116 -6.93 5.86 -0.41
CA VAL A 116 -6.64 6.65 -1.60
C VAL A 116 -7.54 6.17 -2.73
N ASP A 117 -8.51 7.00 -3.09
CA ASP A 117 -9.50 6.73 -4.13
C ASP A 117 -9.17 7.57 -5.37
N VAL A 118 -9.14 6.96 -6.54
CA VAL A 118 -8.85 7.61 -7.83
C VAL A 118 -10.13 7.71 -8.65
N TYR A 119 -10.30 8.86 -9.29
CA TYR A 119 -11.47 9.18 -10.10
C TYR A 119 -11.05 9.71 -11.46
N ASP A 120 -11.92 9.49 -12.45
CA ASP A 120 -11.80 10.10 -13.76
C ASP A 120 -12.24 11.58 -13.77
N ASN A 121 -12.21 12.21 -14.95
CA ASN A 121 -12.61 13.60 -15.11
C ASN A 121 -14.11 13.83 -14.85
N ASN A 122 -14.94 12.80 -15.03
CA ASN A 122 -16.38 12.81 -14.78
C ASN A 122 -16.73 12.49 -13.30
N ASN A 123 -15.72 12.39 -12.43
CA ASN A 123 -15.83 11.99 -11.02
C ASN A 123 -16.35 10.55 -10.81
N GLN A 124 -16.22 9.67 -11.80
CA GLN A 124 -16.45 8.24 -11.62
C GLN A 124 -15.24 7.61 -10.93
N HIS A 125 -15.49 6.77 -9.93
CA HIS A 125 -14.44 6.04 -9.22
C HIS A 125 -13.84 4.99 -10.16
N LEU A 126 -12.51 4.95 -10.25
CA LEU A 126 -11.78 3.99 -11.08
C LEU A 126 -11.24 2.85 -10.23
N TYR A 127 -10.46 3.19 -9.21
CA TYR A 127 -9.80 2.22 -8.32
C TYR A 127 -9.31 2.92 -7.04
N GLY A 128 -8.82 2.13 -6.08
CA GLY A 128 -8.24 2.66 -4.85
C GLY A 128 -7.12 1.80 -4.29
N ASN A 129 -6.28 2.41 -3.46
CA ASN A 129 -5.21 1.75 -2.73
C ASN A 129 -5.24 2.19 -1.26
N TYR A 130 -5.22 1.21 -0.34
CA TYR A 130 -5.53 1.44 1.07
C TYR A 130 -4.41 0.95 2.00
N PRO A 131 -3.20 1.55 1.98
CA PRO A 131 -2.12 1.16 2.87
C PRO A 131 -2.61 1.22 4.32
N THR A 132 -2.50 0.08 4.99
CA THR A 132 -2.93 -0.11 6.38
C THR A 132 -1.72 -0.45 7.23
N ARG A 133 -1.70 0.07 8.44
CA ARG A 133 -0.77 -0.28 9.52
C ARG A 133 -1.56 -0.63 10.76
N PHE A 134 -1.16 -1.71 11.39
CA PHE A 134 -1.63 -2.13 12.68
C PHE A 134 -0.63 -1.65 13.73
N VAL A 135 -1.14 -1.25 14.88
CA VAL A 135 -0.35 -0.82 16.01
C VAL A 135 -0.75 -1.65 17.22
N LEU A 136 0.23 -2.10 17.98
CA LEU A 136 0.06 -2.69 19.30
C LEU A 136 0.81 -1.82 20.29
N SER A 137 0.10 -1.22 21.23
CA SER A 137 0.69 -0.43 22.31
C SER A 137 0.59 -1.20 23.62
N THR A 138 1.72 -1.42 24.28
CA THR A 138 1.80 -2.00 25.63
C THR A 138 2.43 -0.97 26.57
N PRO A 139 2.53 -1.22 27.89
CA PRO A 139 3.29 -0.35 28.77
C PRO A 139 4.77 -0.23 28.37
N GLU A 140 5.36 -1.31 27.85
CA GLU A 140 6.78 -1.41 27.57
C GLU A 140 7.17 -0.86 26.19
N GLU A 141 6.28 -0.96 25.20
CA GLU A 141 6.62 -0.61 23.82
C GLU A 141 5.41 -0.28 22.94
N VAL A 142 5.71 0.19 21.73
CA VAL A 142 4.73 0.35 20.65
C VAL A 142 5.28 -0.34 19.41
N LEU A 143 4.56 -1.34 18.92
CA LEU A 143 4.90 -2.09 17.71
C LEU A 143 3.97 -1.69 16.57
N VAL A 144 4.52 -1.60 15.36
CA VAL A 144 3.78 -1.22 14.15
C VAL A 144 4.08 -2.22 13.04
N GLY A 145 3.07 -2.65 12.30
CA GLY A 145 3.26 -3.63 11.24
C GLY A 145 2.13 -3.68 10.21
N THR A 146 2.34 -4.49 9.17
CA THR A 146 1.40 -4.66 8.05
C THR A 146 0.58 -5.95 8.11
N GLN A 147 1.02 -6.93 8.92
CA GLN A 147 0.53 -8.31 8.91
C GLN A 147 -0.61 -8.58 9.92
N GLY A 148 -1.17 -7.55 10.55
CA GLY A 148 -2.26 -7.68 11.52
C GLY A 148 -1.80 -7.73 12.98
N TYR A 149 -2.77 -7.84 13.89
CA TYR A 149 -2.54 -7.77 15.33
C TYR A 149 -1.84 -8.99 15.91
N ASP A 150 -2.15 -10.19 15.41
CA ASP A 150 -1.57 -11.43 15.95
C ASP A 150 -0.06 -11.49 15.70
N GLN A 151 0.41 -11.01 14.54
CA GLN A 151 1.83 -10.89 14.28
C GLN A 151 2.52 -9.93 15.25
N LEU A 152 1.88 -8.79 15.57
CA LEU A 152 2.42 -7.84 16.55
C LEU A 152 2.44 -8.44 17.96
N ARG A 153 1.41 -9.21 18.34
CA ARG A 153 1.37 -9.92 19.61
C ARG A 153 2.47 -10.98 19.72
N LEU A 154 2.71 -11.75 18.66
CA LEU A 154 3.81 -12.71 18.60
C LEU A 154 5.16 -12.02 18.73
N GLN A 155 5.37 -10.91 18.01
CA GLN A 155 6.59 -10.12 18.11
C GLN A 155 6.80 -9.56 19.54
N HIS A 156 5.74 -9.04 20.18
CA HIS A 156 5.80 -8.59 21.56
C HIS A 156 6.18 -9.74 22.51
N LEU A 157 5.58 -10.93 22.33
CA LEU A 157 5.87 -12.10 23.14
C LEU A 157 7.35 -12.54 23.01
N GLU A 158 7.91 -12.47 21.80
CA GLU A 158 9.34 -12.69 21.57
C GLU A 158 10.21 -11.65 22.28
N HIS A 159 9.81 -10.38 22.28
CA HIS A 159 10.51 -9.32 23.01
C HIS A 159 10.49 -9.57 24.52
N LEU A 160 9.35 -9.99 25.08
CA LEU A 160 9.22 -10.32 26.50
C LEU A 160 10.14 -11.49 26.90
N LEU A 161 10.17 -12.55 26.09
CA LEU A 161 11.07 -13.69 26.34
C LEU A 161 12.54 -13.26 26.29
N LYS A 162 12.95 -12.51 25.27
CA LYS A 162 14.32 -11.98 25.12
C LYS A 162 14.73 -11.07 26.28
N ARG A 163 13.78 -10.31 26.85
CA ARG A 163 14.00 -9.45 28.02
C ARG A 163 13.91 -10.19 29.36
N GLY A 164 13.68 -11.51 29.35
CA GLY A 164 13.54 -12.32 30.56
C GLY A 164 12.28 -12.01 31.38
N LYS A 165 11.27 -11.39 30.78
CA LYS A 165 9.99 -11.04 31.45
C LYS A 165 9.03 -12.23 31.55
N ILE A 166 9.21 -13.19 30.65
CA ILE A 166 8.49 -14.47 30.65
C ILE A 166 9.49 -15.61 30.44
N ASN A 167 9.12 -16.81 30.85
CA ASN A 167 9.89 -18.02 30.58
C ASN A 167 9.42 -18.73 29.29
N GLN A 168 10.14 -19.78 28.87
CA GLN A 168 9.84 -20.53 27.64
C GLN A 168 8.45 -21.20 27.67
N GLU A 169 8.03 -21.71 28.83
CA GLU A 169 6.73 -22.38 28.98
C GLU A 169 5.58 -21.39 28.77
N GLN A 170 5.67 -20.22 29.39
CA GLN A 170 4.72 -19.12 29.21
C GLN A 170 4.68 -18.66 27.75
N TYR A 171 5.85 -18.52 27.12
CA TYR A 171 5.95 -18.18 25.70
C TYR A 171 5.20 -19.17 24.81
N GLU A 172 5.45 -20.48 24.93
CA GLU A 172 4.79 -21.47 24.07
C GLU A 172 3.28 -21.57 24.33
N LYS A 173 2.85 -21.44 25.58
CA LYS A 173 1.43 -21.41 25.95
C LYS A 173 0.69 -20.24 25.29
N GLU A 174 1.21 -19.02 25.43
CA GLU A 174 0.58 -17.81 24.89
C GLU A 174 0.65 -17.77 23.35
N LYS A 175 1.76 -18.21 22.77
CA LYS A 175 1.90 -18.37 21.32
C LYS A 175 0.84 -19.31 20.73
N LYS A 176 0.54 -20.41 21.42
CA LYS A 176 -0.51 -21.35 21.00
C LYS A 176 -1.89 -20.68 21.02
N LYS A 177 -2.22 -19.92 22.07
CA LYS A 177 -3.48 -19.17 22.16
C LYS A 177 -3.69 -18.21 21.00
N ILE A 178 -2.66 -17.41 20.70
CA ILE A 178 -2.68 -16.44 19.58
C ILE A 178 -2.95 -17.19 18.26
N LYS A 179 -2.22 -18.29 18.01
CA LYS A 179 -2.40 -19.08 16.77
C LYS A 179 -3.77 -19.76 16.66
N SER A 180 -4.38 -20.15 17.77
CA SER A 180 -5.72 -20.76 17.76
C SER A 180 -6.85 -19.74 17.69
N GLY A 181 -6.56 -18.42 17.68
CA GLY A 181 -7.58 -17.37 17.71
C GLY A 181 -8.36 -17.30 19.02
N VAL A 182 -7.91 -18.02 20.05
CA VAL A 182 -8.50 -18.00 21.39
C VAL A 182 -7.86 -16.82 22.11
N THR A 183 -8.37 -15.63 21.84
CA THR A 183 -8.02 -14.46 22.64
C THR A 183 -9.04 -14.41 23.77
N ASP A 184 -8.59 -14.44 25.03
CA ASP A 184 -9.45 -14.28 26.20
C ASP A 184 -10.27 -12.98 26.01
N LYS A 185 -11.61 -13.12 25.97
CA LYS A 185 -12.56 -12.01 25.87
C LYS A 185 -12.66 -11.26 27.19
#